data_AF-A0A928JB35-F1
#
_entry.id   AF-A0A928JB35-F1
#
_cell.length_a   1.000
_cell.length_b   1.000
_cell.length_c   1.000
_cell.angle_alpha   90.00
_cell.angle_beta   90.00
_cell.angle_gamma   90.00
#
_symmetry.space_group_name_H-M   'P 1'
#
loop_
_entity.id
_entity.type
_entity.pdbx_description
1 polymer ?
#
loop_
_entity_poly.entity_id
_entity_poly.type
_entity_poly.pdbx_seq_one_letter_code
_entity_poly.pdbx_strand_id
1 'polypeptide(L)'
;MIYDYKVTTGTGEELNLADFKGKVILIVNTATGCGFTPQYEPIEKMYREYHDCGLEILDIPCNQFGGQAPGTDEEIHEFCTLHYNTTFPQMKKADVNGENELPLYTYLKSEKGFAGFDEHPYRALLEKMFSEADPDWDKKPDIKWNFTKFLVDREGNVAARFEPTADMAEVEACVKALLDCAAKPEENDKKDAVNLGGGRYKCPCGYVYDPAKGDPKHDIPAGTRFEDLPDDWRCPRCKRKREKFEAL
;
A
#
# COMPACT_ATOMS: atom_id res chain seq x y z
N MET A 1 -21.82 -14.70 -1.64
CA MET A 1 -20.48 -15.00 -2.19
C MET A 1 -19.83 -13.68 -2.55
N ILE A 2 -18.50 -13.59 -2.69
CA ILE A 2 -17.83 -12.31 -2.97
C ILE A 2 -18.36 -11.59 -4.22
N TYR A 3 -18.82 -12.35 -5.23
CA TYR A 3 -19.31 -11.84 -6.51
C TYR A 3 -20.69 -11.18 -6.46
N ASP A 4 -21.36 -11.19 -5.30
CA ASP A 4 -22.63 -10.49 -5.11
C ASP A 4 -22.43 -9.02 -4.72
N TYR A 5 -21.19 -8.62 -4.44
CA TYR A 5 -20.84 -7.29 -3.95
C TYR A 5 -20.28 -6.39 -5.05
N LYS A 6 -20.39 -5.09 -4.79
CA LYS A 6 -19.82 -4.04 -5.61
C LYS A 6 -19.13 -3.01 -4.73
N VAL A 7 -18.19 -2.30 -5.32
CA VAL A 7 -17.51 -1.16 -4.70
C VAL A 7 -17.50 0.01 -5.67
N THR A 8 -17.24 1.21 -5.17
CA THR A 8 -17.10 2.40 -6.00
C THR A 8 -15.61 2.68 -6.20
N THR A 9 -15.19 2.86 -7.45
CA THR A 9 -13.82 3.22 -7.80
C THR A 9 -13.52 4.67 -7.38
N GLY A 10 -12.24 5.06 -7.34
CA GLY A 10 -11.85 6.44 -7.07
C GLY A 10 -12.44 7.48 -8.05
N THR A 11 -12.81 7.07 -9.27
CA THR A 11 -13.47 7.94 -10.26
C THR A 11 -15.00 8.02 -10.10
N GLY A 12 -15.56 7.28 -9.14
CA GLY A 12 -17.00 7.25 -8.87
C GLY A 12 -17.80 6.20 -9.63
N GLU A 13 -17.13 5.36 -10.45
CA GLU A 13 -17.79 4.27 -11.18
C GLU A 13 -18.04 3.05 -10.28
N GLU A 14 -19.12 2.30 -10.54
CA GLU A 14 -19.35 1.02 -9.87
C GLU A 14 -18.45 -0.07 -10.46
N LEU A 15 -17.68 -0.73 -9.61
CA LEU A 15 -16.94 -1.95 -9.92
C LEU A 15 -17.69 -3.15 -9.34
N ASN A 16 -18.02 -4.12 -10.20
CA ASN A 16 -18.70 -5.34 -9.79
C ASN A 16 -17.67 -6.44 -9.52
N LEU A 17 -17.67 -7.01 -8.31
CA LEU A 17 -16.70 -8.07 -7.99
C LEU A 17 -16.93 -9.34 -8.83
N ALA A 18 -18.12 -9.52 -9.41
CA ALA A 18 -18.38 -10.59 -10.38
C ALA A 18 -17.48 -10.56 -11.62
N ASP A 19 -16.89 -9.41 -11.96
CA ASP A 19 -15.96 -9.25 -13.09
C ASP A 19 -14.61 -9.93 -12.81
N PHE A 20 -14.34 -10.29 -11.55
CA PHE A 20 -13.15 -11.01 -11.10
C PHE A 20 -13.36 -12.51 -10.90
N LYS A 21 -14.42 -13.09 -11.46
CA LYS A 21 -14.62 -14.55 -11.44
C LYS A 21 -13.40 -15.30 -12.00
N GLY A 22 -12.91 -16.28 -11.24
CA GLY A 22 -11.73 -17.06 -11.60
C GLY A 22 -10.39 -16.39 -11.28
N LYS A 23 -10.39 -15.17 -10.72
CA LYS A 23 -9.20 -14.49 -10.20
C LYS A 23 -9.04 -14.73 -8.70
N VAL A 24 -7.80 -14.64 -8.23
CA VAL A 24 -7.47 -14.47 -6.82
C VAL A 24 -7.56 -12.99 -6.49
N ILE A 25 -8.21 -12.61 -5.39
CA ILE A 25 -8.40 -11.19 -5.03
C ILE A 25 -7.82 -10.95 -3.63
N LEU A 26 -6.94 -9.96 -3.51
CA LEU A 26 -6.53 -9.43 -2.21
C LEU A 26 -7.20 -8.08 -1.96
N ILE A 27 -8.07 -8.03 -0.95
CA ILE A 27 -8.78 -6.80 -0.56
C ILE A 27 -8.09 -6.23 0.67
N VAL A 28 -7.72 -4.95 0.65
CA VAL A 28 -6.94 -4.31 1.72
C VAL A 28 -7.58 -2.99 2.12
N ASN A 29 -7.80 -2.74 3.42
CA ASN A 29 -8.12 -1.39 3.90
C ASN A 29 -6.82 -0.61 4.13
N THR A 30 -6.66 0.58 3.56
CA THR A 30 -5.37 1.28 3.59
C THR A 30 -5.46 2.69 4.17
N ALA A 31 -4.28 3.25 4.47
CA ALA A 31 -4.11 4.61 4.92
C ALA A 31 -2.73 5.13 4.52
N THR A 32 -2.60 6.46 4.37
CA THR A 32 -1.38 7.13 3.91
C THR A 32 -0.49 7.61 5.07
N GLY A 33 -1.06 7.80 6.26
CA GLY A 33 -0.36 8.26 7.47
C GLY A 33 -0.16 7.18 8.54
N CYS A 34 -0.04 5.90 8.15
CA CYS A 34 0.06 4.77 9.08
C CYS A 34 1.50 4.24 9.19
N GLY A 35 1.88 3.71 10.36
CA GLY A 35 3.15 2.99 10.52
C GLY A 35 3.28 1.74 9.62
N PHE A 36 2.16 1.22 9.12
CA PHE A 36 2.11 0.11 8.17
C PHE A 36 2.02 0.56 6.70
N THR A 37 1.99 1.87 6.41
CA THR A 37 1.95 2.39 5.03
C THR A 37 3.08 1.86 4.12
N PRO A 38 4.31 1.59 4.61
CA PRO A 38 5.34 0.94 3.79
C PRO A 38 4.95 -0.44 3.21
N GLN A 39 3.89 -1.10 3.71
CA GLN A 39 3.38 -2.34 3.12
C GLN A 39 2.85 -2.18 1.68
N TYR A 40 2.60 -0.95 1.22
CA TYR A 40 2.34 -0.70 -0.20
C TYR A 40 3.44 -1.27 -1.11
N GLU A 41 4.72 -1.25 -0.70
CA GLU A 41 5.83 -1.75 -1.50
C GLU A 41 5.75 -3.26 -1.79
N PRO A 42 5.66 -4.16 -0.78
CA PRO A 42 5.51 -5.58 -1.05
C PRO A 42 4.17 -5.92 -1.70
N ILE A 43 3.10 -5.16 -1.44
CA ILE A 43 1.80 -5.34 -2.11
C ILE A 43 1.90 -5.02 -3.61
N GLU A 44 2.52 -3.91 -3.97
CA GLU A 44 2.74 -3.51 -5.37
C GLU A 44 3.69 -4.47 -6.08
N LYS A 45 4.79 -4.89 -5.42
CA LYS A 45 5.70 -5.92 -5.97
C LYS A 45 4.92 -7.20 -6.31
N MET A 46 4.12 -7.69 -5.36
CA MET A 46 3.29 -8.87 -5.55
C MET A 46 2.29 -8.67 -6.70
N TYR A 47 1.67 -7.49 -6.81
CA TYR A 47 0.77 -7.19 -7.92
C TYR A 47 1.48 -7.29 -9.28
N ARG A 48 2.63 -6.61 -9.44
CA ARG A 48 3.40 -6.67 -10.70
C ARG A 48 3.81 -8.09 -11.09
N GLU A 49 4.19 -8.89 -10.10
CA GLU A 49 4.67 -10.25 -10.28
C GLU A 49 3.55 -11.24 -10.64
N TYR A 50 2.35 -11.06 -10.07
CA TYR A 50 1.26 -12.05 -10.12
C TYR A 50 -0.01 -11.59 -10.82
N HIS A 51 -0.15 -10.33 -11.22
CA HIS A 51 -1.35 -9.81 -11.87
C HIS A 51 -1.72 -10.64 -13.12
N ASP A 52 -0.74 -10.93 -13.98
CA ASP A 52 -0.97 -11.72 -15.19
C ASP A 52 -1.21 -13.22 -14.89
N CYS A 53 -0.94 -13.66 -13.66
CA CYS A 53 -1.32 -14.98 -13.16
C CYS A 53 -2.73 -15.04 -12.57
N GLY A 54 -3.48 -13.94 -12.66
CA GLY A 54 -4.85 -13.85 -12.18
C GLY A 54 -4.98 -13.31 -10.77
N LEU A 55 -3.96 -12.61 -10.24
CA LEU A 55 -4.11 -11.80 -9.03
C LEU A 55 -4.77 -10.46 -9.35
N GLU A 56 -5.74 -10.06 -8.54
CA GLU A 56 -6.25 -8.70 -8.45
C GLU A 56 -6.05 -8.16 -7.04
N ILE A 57 -5.81 -6.85 -6.91
CA ILE A 57 -5.75 -6.18 -5.60
C ILE A 57 -6.78 -5.05 -5.58
N LEU A 58 -7.60 -5.01 -4.54
CA LEU A 58 -8.56 -3.93 -4.28
C LEU A 58 -8.11 -3.16 -3.04
N ASP A 59 -7.60 -1.96 -3.28
CA ASP A 59 -7.22 -1.02 -2.25
C ASP A 59 -8.43 -0.15 -1.86
N ILE A 60 -8.84 -0.23 -0.59
CA ILE A 60 -9.98 0.50 -0.02
C ILE A 60 -9.44 1.48 1.03
N PRO A 61 -9.17 2.75 0.69
CA PRO A 61 -8.76 3.74 1.68
C PRO A 61 -9.81 3.88 2.79
N CYS A 62 -9.37 4.00 4.03
CA CYS A 62 -10.27 4.11 5.18
C CYS A 62 -9.70 5.06 6.24
N ASN A 63 -10.52 6.01 6.70
CA ASN A 63 -10.09 7.01 7.69
C ASN A 63 -10.48 6.68 9.14
N GLN A 64 -11.10 5.53 9.40
CA GLN A 64 -11.64 5.17 10.71
C GLN A 64 -10.55 4.89 11.76
N PHE A 65 -9.32 4.60 11.33
CA PHE A 65 -8.22 4.18 12.20
C PHE A 65 -7.23 5.32 12.39
N GLY A 66 -7.38 6.05 13.50
CA GLY A 66 -6.48 7.15 13.88
C GLY A 66 -6.52 8.36 12.93
N GLY A 67 -7.52 8.48 12.05
CA GLY A 67 -7.60 9.57 11.08
C GLY A 67 -6.44 9.58 10.08
N GLN A 68 -5.90 8.40 9.75
CA GLN A 68 -4.66 8.24 8.97
C GLN A 68 -4.85 8.27 7.43
N ALA A 69 -6.08 8.51 6.95
CA ALA A 69 -6.41 8.74 5.54
C ALA A 69 -7.30 10.00 5.38
N PRO A 70 -6.83 11.19 5.83
CA PRO A 70 -7.68 12.37 5.92
C PRO A 70 -7.98 13.01 4.56
N GLY A 71 -7.08 12.85 3.57
CA GLY A 71 -7.18 13.47 2.25
C GLY A 71 -8.35 12.99 1.39
N THR A 72 -8.62 13.67 0.28
CA THR A 72 -9.62 13.24 -0.71
C THR A 72 -9.21 11.95 -1.42
N ASP A 73 -10.12 11.36 -2.19
CA ASP A 73 -9.83 10.17 -2.99
C ASP A 73 -8.65 10.45 -3.96
N GLU A 74 -8.63 11.64 -4.58
CA GLU A 74 -7.55 12.07 -5.48
C GLU A 74 -6.22 12.29 -4.77
N GLU A 75 -6.22 12.93 -3.60
CA GLU A 75 -4.99 13.17 -2.82
C GLU A 75 -4.37 11.85 -2.34
N ILE A 76 -5.20 10.89 -1.94
CA ILE A 76 -4.75 9.55 -1.54
C ILE A 76 -4.18 8.81 -2.76
N HIS A 77 -4.85 8.89 -3.91
CA HIS A 77 -4.38 8.27 -5.14
C HIS A 77 -3.03 8.83 -5.61
N GLU A 78 -2.88 10.16 -5.61
CA GLU A 78 -1.61 10.81 -5.92
C GLU A 78 -0.52 10.39 -4.95
N PHE A 79 -0.80 10.36 -3.64
CA PHE A 79 0.17 9.92 -2.64
C PHE A 79 0.66 8.49 -2.92
N CYS A 80 -0.26 7.53 -3.08
CA CYS A 80 0.11 6.13 -3.29
C CYS A 80 0.90 5.96 -4.61
N THR A 81 0.47 6.63 -5.67
CA THR A 81 1.14 6.57 -6.97
C THR A 81 2.53 7.19 -6.92
N LEU A 82 2.69 8.38 -6.32
CA LEU A 82 3.98 9.10 -6.30
C LEU A 82 5.00 8.48 -5.35
N HIS A 83 4.56 7.90 -4.23
CA HIS A 83 5.44 7.36 -3.20
C HIS A 83 5.72 5.87 -3.36
N TYR A 84 4.75 5.11 -3.89
CA TYR A 84 4.82 3.65 -3.95
C TYR A 84 4.64 3.08 -5.36
N ASN A 85 4.43 3.93 -6.37
CA ASN A 85 4.22 3.52 -7.76
C ASN A 85 3.11 2.46 -7.90
N THR A 86 2.05 2.57 -7.10
CA THR A 86 0.94 1.63 -7.09
C THR A 86 0.25 1.57 -8.45
N THR A 87 -0.02 0.37 -8.95
CA THR A 87 -0.68 0.15 -10.25
C THR A 87 -2.00 -0.60 -10.15
N PHE A 88 -2.31 -1.18 -8.99
CA PHE A 88 -3.60 -1.84 -8.76
C PHE A 88 -4.76 -0.84 -8.57
N PRO A 89 -6.01 -1.29 -8.78
CA PRO A 89 -7.20 -0.47 -8.56
C PRO A 89 -7.32 0.06 -7.11
N GLN A 90 -7.45 1.38 -6.99
CA GLN A 90 -7.80 2.06 -5.74
C GLN A 90 -9.27 2.52 -5.78
N MET A 91 -10.00 2.15 -4.74
CA MET A 91 -11.42 2.43 -4.59
C MET A 91 -11.63 3.78 -3.92
N LYS A 92 -12.87 4.25 -3.96
CA LYS A 92 -13.32 5.39 -3.16
C LYS A 92 -13.11 5.10 -1.67
N LYS A 93 -12.68 6.11 -0.92
CA LYS A 93 -12.55 6.04 0.53
C LYS A 93 -13.88 5.67 1.17
N ALA A 94 -13.86 4.68 2.06
CA ALA A 94 -15.06 4.11 2.65
C ALA A 94 -14.86 3.64 4.09
N ASP A 95 -15.98 3.49 4.80
CA ASP A 95 -16.00 2.87 6.12
C ASP A 95 -15.98 1.34 5.98
N VAL A 96 -15.25 0.69 6.87
CA VAL A 96 -15.10 -0.78 6.94
C VAL A 96 -15.66 -1.37 8.25
N ASN A 97 -16.02 -0.50 9.19
CA ASN A 97 -16.70 -0.81 10.43
C ASN A 97 -17.91 0.10 10.68
N GLY A 98 -18.89 -0.40 11.43
CA GLY A 98 -20.03 0.40 11.93
C GLY A 98 -21.21 0.48 10.95
N GLU A 99 -22.18 1.34 11.26
CA GLU A 99 -23.47 1.37 10.53
C GLU A 99 -23.34 1.77 9.05
N ASN A 100 -22.27 2.47 8.68
CA ASN A 100 -22.02 2.93 7.31
C ASN A 100 -20.97 2.08 6.58
N GLU A 101 -20.55 0.95 7.15
CA GLU A 101 -19.55 0.11 6.50
C GLU A 101 -20.03 -0.40 5.15
N LEU A 102 -19.08 -0.60 4.23
CA LEU A 102 -19.39 -1.27 2.98
C LEU A 102 -20.00 -2.65 3.27
N PRO A 103 -21.12 -3.03 2.62
CA PRO A 103 -21.69 -4.38 2.76
C PRO A 103 -20.68 -5.50 2.46
N LEU A 104 -19.69 -5.21 1.60
CA LEU A 104 -18.54 -6.06 1.37
C LEU A 104 -17.78 -6.39 2.67
N TYR A 105 -17.48 -5.39 3.50
CA TYR A 105 -16.75 -5.62 4.75
C TYR A 105 -17.59 -6.34 5.81
N THR A 106 -18.90 -6.15 5.83
CA THR A 106 -19.80 -6.99 6.65
C THR A 106 -19.63 -8.46 6.30
N TYR A 107 -19.65 -8.78 5.00
CA TYR A 107 -19.45 -10.14 4.50
C TYR A 107 -18.06 -10.69 4.80
N LEU A 108 -17.01 -9.95 4.48
CA LEU A 108 -15.63 -10.37 4.73
C LEU A 108 -15.40 -10.70 6.21
N LYS A 109 -15.89 -9.83 7.11
CA LYS A 109 -15.83 -10.03 8.56
C LYS A 109 -16.65 -11.23 9.04
N SER A 110 -17.79 -11.52 8.40
CA SER A 110 -18.60 -12.70 8.76
C SER A 110 -17.98 -14.02 8.31
N GLU A 111 -17.26 -14.02 7.19
CA GLU A 111 -16.56 -15.21 6.68
C GLU A 111 -15.26 -15.47 7.47
N LYS A 112 -14.52 -14.41 7.79
CA LYS A 112 -13.27 -14.47 8.57
C LYS A 112 -13.21 -13.34 9.60
N GLY A 113 -13.54 -13.69 10.84
CA GLY A 113 -13.42 -12.79 12.00
C GLY A 113 -11.98 -12.53 12.41
N PHE A 114 -11.80 -11.63 13.38
CA PHE A 114 -10.49 -11.35 13.98
C PHE A 114 -9.98 -12.59 14.73
N ALA A 115 -8.72 -12.94 14.53
CA ALA A 115 -8.09 -14.13 15.13
C ALA A 115 -6.87 -13.80 16.00
N GLY A 116 -6.63 -12.51 16.29
CA GLY A 116 -5.45 -12.03 17.00
C GLY A 116 -4.42 -11.39 16.05
N PHE A 117 -3.48 -10.67 16.65
CA PHE A 117 -2.31 -10.14 15.95
C PHE A 117 -1.15 -11.12 15.97
N ASP A 118 -0.40 -11.16 14.89
CA ASP A 118 0.85 -11.91 14.73
C ASP A 118 2.01 -11.25 15.51
N GLU A 119 3.12 -11.97 15.62
CA GLU A 119 4.35 -11.43 16.21
C GLU A 119 4.86 -10.24 15.39
N HIS A 120 4.80 -9.05 15.96
CA HIS A 120 5.22 -7.80 15.31
C HIS A 120 5.64 -6.77 16.36
N PRO A 121 6.59 -5.85 16.07
CA PRO A 121 6.99 -4.79 17.01
C PRO A 121 5.85 -3.92 17.53
N TYR A 122 4.74 -3.82 16.78
CA TYR A 122 3.55 -3.05 17.16
C TYR A 122 2.47 -3.87 17.87
N ARG A 123 2.59 -5.20 17.95
CA ARG A 123 1.57 -6.10 18.53
C ARG A 123 1.12 -5.64 19.93
N ALA A 124 2.07 -5.53 20.86
CA ALA A 124 1.77 -5.19 22.25
C ALA A 124 1.15 -3.78 22.39
N LEU A 125 1.54 -2.85 21.52
CA LEU A 125 0.95 -1.51 21.50
C LEU A 125 -0.51 -1.57 21.02
N LEU A 126 -0.79 -2.30 19.94
CA LEU A 126 -2.14 -2.45 19.41
C LEU A 126 -3.05 -3.17 20.41
N GLU A 127 -2.62 -4.32 20.97
CA GLU A 127 -3.38 -5.07 21.97
C GLU A 127 -3.72 -4.20 23.20
N LYS A 128 -2.76 -3.40 23.66
CA LYS A 128 -2.99 -2.45 24.76
C LYS A 128 -4.02 -1.39 24.37
N MET A 129 -3.87 -0.75 23.21
CA MET A 129 -4.78 0.31 22.75
C MET A 129 -6.23 -0.19 22.65
N PHE A 130 -6.45 -1.39 22.10
CA PHE A 130 -7.81 -1.93 21.97
C PHE A 130 -8.39 -2.42 23.29
N SER A 131 -7.60 -3.10 24.11
CA SER A 131 -8.08 -3.57 25.42
C SER A 131 -8.44 -2.45 26.40
N GLU A 132 -7.78 -1.29 26.29
CA GLU A 132 -8.14 -0.09 27.05
C GLU A 132 -9.46 0.55 26.58
N ALA A 133 -9.78 0.45 25.29
CA ALA A 133 -10.99 1.00 24.71
C ALA A 133 -12.22 0.10 24.92
N ASP A 134 -12.02 -1.21 24.84
CA ASP A 134 -13.09 -2.21 24.91
C ASP A 134 -12.54 -3.55 25.42
N PRO A 135 -13.03 -4.08 26.56
CA PRO A 135 -12.54 -5.34 27.12
C PRO A 135 -12.87 -6.57 26.26
N ASP A 136 -13.83 -6.48 25.35
CA ASP A 136 -14.24 -7.57 24.44
C ASP A 136 -13.78 -7.33 23.00
N TRP A 137 -12.81 -6.43 22.78
CA TRP A 137 -12.34 -6.03 21.45
C TRP A 137 -11.92 -7.21 20.57
N ASP A 138 -11.32 -8.24 21.16
CA ASP A 138 -10.77 -9.43 20.50
C ASP A 138 -11.85 -10.45 20.12
N LYS A 139 -13.05 -10.35 20.70
CA LYS A 139 -14.21 -11.19 20.36
C LYS A 139 -15.02 -10.62 19.20
N LYS A 140 -14.79 -9.36 18.83
CA LYS A 140 -15.53 -8.67 17.78
C LYS A 140 -14.85 -8.88 16.42
N PRO A 141 -15.60 -9.15 15.34
CA PRO A 141 -15.02 -9.40 14.04
C PRO A 141 -14.51 -8.11 13.35
N ASP A 142 -14.77 -6.94 13.93
CA ASP A 142 -14.37 -5.63 13.40
C ASP A 142 -12.91 -5.60 12.97
N ILE A 143 -12.67 -4.87 11.88
CA ILE A 143 -11.32 -4.55 11.42
C ILE A 143 -10.65 -3.76 12.54
N LYS A 144 -9.46 -4.19 12.96
CA LYS A 144 -8.78 -3.54 14.08
C LYS A 144 -8.02 -2.33 13.61
N TRP A 145 -7.32 -2.42 12.48
CA TRP A 145 -6.42 -1.35 12.07
C TRP A 145 -6.27 -1.26 10.55
N ASN A 146 -5.55 -0.24 10.09
CA ASN A 146 -5.14 -0.11 8.69
C ASN A 146 -4.29 -1.32 8.28
N PHE A 147 -4.40 -1.72 7.01
CA PHE A 147 -3.71 -2.84 6.38
C PHE A 147 -4.15 -4.23 6.83
N THR A 148 -5.39 -4.40 7.30
CA THR A 148 -6.03 -5.73 7.34
C THR A 148 -6.34 -6.17 5.91
N LYS A 149 -6.17 -7.45 5.61
CA LYS A 149 -6.26 -8.00 4.26
C LYS A 149 -7.18 -9.20 4.24
N PHE A 150 -7.98 -9.35 3.19
CA PHE A 150 -8.75 -10.55 2.93
C PHE A 150 -8.30 -11.15 1.61
N LEU A 151 -7.93 -12.43 1.64
CA LEU A 151 -7.58 -13.20 0.46
C LEU A 151 -8.79 -14.01 0.03
N VAL A 152 -9.15 -13.87 -1.23
CA VAL A 152 -10.28 -14.55 -1.88
C VAL A 152 -9.76 -15.47 -2.97
N ASP A 153 -10.24 -16.70 -2.99
CA ASP A 153 -9.87 -17.70 -4.01
C ASP A 153 -10.61 -17.48 -5.34
N ARG A 154 -10.29 -18.33 -6.32
CA ARG A 154 -10.81 -18.24 -7.70
C ARG A 154 -12.30 -18.58 -7.80
N GLU A 155 -12.82 -19.28 -6.81
CA GLU A 155 -14.23 -19.64 -6.66
C GLU A 155 -15.03 -18.54 -5.94
N GLY A 156 -14.35 -17.56 -5.36
CA GLY A 156 -14.95 -16.42 -4.69
C GLY A 156 -15.21 -16.62 -3.20
N ASN A 157 -14.55 -17.59 -2.57
CA ASN A 157 -14.59 -17.81 -1.12
C ASN A 157 -13.48 -17.00 -0.43
N VAL A 158 -13.77 -16.52 0.79
CA VAL A 158 -12.76 -15.86 1.61
C VAL A 158 -11.83 -16.92 2.21
N ALA A 159 -10.67 -17.09 1.60
CA ALA A 159 -9.68 -18.10 1.97
C ALA A 159 -8.98 -17.75 3.29
N ALA A 160 -8.55 -16.49 3.45
CA ALA A 160 -7.81 -16.03 4.61
C ALA A 160 -8.09 -14.56 4.97
N ARG A 161 -7.78 -14.21 6.21
CA ARG A 161 -7.70 -12.85 6.72
C ARG A 161 -6.34 -12.67 7.36
N PHE A 162 -5.68 -11.55 7.06
CA PHE A 162 -4.39 -11.18 7.61
C PHE A 162 -4.50 -9.84 8.31
N GLU A 163 -4.03 -9.77 9.55
CA GLU A 163 -3.92 -8.50 10.25
C GLU A 163 -2.69 -7.73 9.75
N PRO A 164 -2.57 -6.41 10.02
CA PRO A 164 -1.41 -5.65 9.56
C PRO A 164 -0.07 -6.16 10.10
N THR A 165 -0.10 -6.93 11.19
CA THR A 165 1.07 -7.57 11.79
C THR A 165 1.57 -8.78 11.03
N ALA A 166 0.77 -9.35 10.11
CA ALA A 166 1.15 -10.54 9.36
C ALA A 166 2.40 -10.27 8.51
N ASP A 167 3.30 -11.26 8.44
CA ASP A 167 4.47 -11.19 7.59
C ASP A 167 4.04 -11.18 6.12
N MET A 168 4.50 -10.19 5.36
CA MET A 168 4.17 -10.06 3.94
C MET A 168 4.68 -11.25 3.11
N ALA A 169 5.73 -11.95 3.55
CA ALA A 169 6.19 -13.18 2.91
C ALA A 169 5.16 -14.32 3.07
N GLU A 170 4.47 -14.40 4.21
CA GLU A 170 3.39 -15.37 4.43
C GLU A 170 2.15 -15.01 3.61
N VAL A 171 1.78 -13.72 3.58
CA VAL A 171 0.69 -13.22 2.71
C VAL A 171 0.96 -13.59 1.25
N GLU A 172 2.17 -13.31 0.76
CA GLU A 172 2.58 -13.61 -0.61
C GLU A 172 2.57 -15.12 -0.89
N ALA A 173 3.03 -15.95 0.05
CA ALA A 173 2.97 -17.41 -0.08
C ALA A 173 1.53 -17.94 -0.20
N CYS A 174 0.60 -17.41 0.60
CA CYS A 174 -0.81 -17.76 0.51
C CYS A 174 -1.44 -17.32 -0.82
N VAL A 175 -1.09 -16.14 -1.32
CA VAL A 175 -1.51 -15.69 -2.66
C VAL A 175 -1.01 -16.65 -3.74
N LYS A 176 0.29 -16.97 -3.73
CA LYS A 176 0.89 -17.90 -4.72
C LYS A 176 0.23 -19.26 -4.73
N ALA A 177 -0.17 -19.77 -3.56
CA ALA A 177 -0.84 -21.07 -3.45
C ALA A 177 -2.19 -21.15 -4.18
N LEU A 178 -2.80 -20.00 -4.51
CA LEU A 178 -4.10 -19.91 -5.20
C LEU A 178 -3.96 -19.54 -6.70
N LEU A 179 -2.74 -19.37 -7.22
CA LEU A 179 -2.48 -19.00 -8.61
C LEU A 179 -2.14 -20.21 -9.49
N ASP A 180 -2.55 -20.17 -10.76
CA ASP A 180 -2.36 -21.26 -11.73
C ASP A 180 -1.01 -21.21 -12.48
N CYS A 181 -0.23 -20.14 -12.34
CA CYS A 181 1.09 -20.05 -12.94
C CYS A 181 2.18 -19.65 -11.95
N ALA A 182 3.40 -20.06 -12.28
CA ALA A 182 4.60 -19.58 -11.60
C ALA A 182 4.76 -18.07 -11.85
N ALA A 183 5.32 -17.39 -10.85
CA ALA A 183 5.73 -15.99 -10.93
C ALA A 183 6.40 -15.67 -12.27
N LYS A 184 6.19 -14.45 -12.79
CA LYS A 184 7.09 -13.95 -13.82
C LYS A 184 8.53 -14.05 -13.28
N PRO A 185 9.51 -14.49 -14.10
CA PRO A 185 10.91 -14.38 -13.71
C PRO A 185 11.14 -12.93 -13.28
N GLU A 186 11.84 -12.70 -12.17
CA GLU A 186 12.35 -11.37 -11.85
C GLU A 186 12.99 -10.85 -13.13
N GLU A 187 12.36 -9.84 -13.74
CA GLU A 187 13.02 -9.08 -14.78
C GLU A 187 14.29 -8.59 -14.10
N ASN A 188 15.43 -8.92 -14.71
CA ASN A 188 16.74 -8.61 -14.14
C ASN A 188 16.88 -7.09 -14.24
N ASP A 189 16.22 -6.37 -13.34
CA ASP A 189 16.30 -4.94 -13.10
C ASP A 189 17.73 -4.69 -12.65
N LYS A 190 18.62 -4.65 -13.64
CA LYS A 190 19.91 -4.04 -13.50
C LYS A 190 19.64 -2.56 -13.31
N LYS A 191 19.38 -2.19 -12.05
CA LYS A 191 18.99 -0.87 -11.53
C LYS A 191 17.54 -0.59 -11.96
N ASP A 192 16.58 -0.64 -11.06
CA ASP A 192 16.45 0.40 -10.05
C ASP A 192 16.06 -0.18 -8.69
N ALA A 193 17.04 -0.31 -7.80
CA ALA A 193 16.76 -0.27 -6.37
C ALA A 193 16.15 1.10 -6.08
N VAL A 194 14.82 1.18 -6.08
CA VAL A 194 14.07 2.32 -5.54
C VAL A 194 14.36 2.36 -4.06
N ASN A 195 15.40 3.12 -3.72
CA ASN A 195 15.78 3.40 -2.36
C ASN A 195 14.68 4.29 -1.78
N LEU A 196 13.82 3.73 -0.94
CA LEU A 196 12.88 4.51 -0.14
C LEU A 196 13.66 5.27 0.92
N GLY A 197 14.10 6.44 0.49
CA GLY A 197 14.80 7.44 1.26
C GLY A 197 15.22 8.49 0.27
N GLY A 198 14.75 9.73 0.44
CA GLY A 198 15.33 10.89 -0.22
C GLY A 198 16.79 11.02 0.18
N GLY A 199 17.64 10.23 -0.45
CA GLY A 199 19.07 10.14 -0.19
C GLY A 199 19.74 11.44 -0.58
N ARG A 200 20.87 11.73 0.02
CA ARG A 200 21.70 12.86 -0.41
C ARG A 200 22.49 12.43 -1.63
N TYR A 201 22.77 13.34 -2.55
CA TYR A 201 23.50 13.03 -3.79
C TYR A 201 24.79 13.82 -3.82
N LYS A 202 25.92 13.14 -3.99
CA LYS A 202 27.25 13.75 -4.02
C LYS A 202 27.77 13.90 -5.44
N CYS A 203 28.10 15.12 -5.82
CA CYS A 203 28.90 15.39 -7.00
C CYS A 203 30.38 15.06 -6.75
N PRO A 204 31.15 14.60 -7.75
CA PRO A 204 32.59 14.40 -7.68
C PRO A 204 33.39 15.59 -7.18
N CYS A 205 32.87 16.82 -7.31
CA CYS A 205 33.50 18.01 -6.73
C CYS A 205 33.32 18.12 -5.21
N GLY A 206 32.59 17.20 -4.59
CA GLY A 206 32.27 17.16 -3.16
C GLY A 206 31.02 17.94 -2.76
N TYR A 207 30.30 18.58 -3.68
CA TYR A 207 28.99 19.16 -3.38
C TYR A 207 27.97 18.06 -3.11
N VAL A 208 27.10 18.25 -2.11
CA VAL A 208 26.04 17.31 -1.74
C VAL A 208 24.68 18.00 -1.90
N TYR A 209 23.83 17.45 -2.76
CA TYR A 209 22.42 17.79 -2.83
C TYR A 209 21.65 17.02 -1.76
N ASP A 210 20.77 17.71 -1.06
CA ASP A 210 19.96 17.17 0.04
C ASP A 210 18.50 17.52 -0.26
N PRO A 211 17.66 16.55 -0.66
CA PRO A 211 16.26 16.82 -1.00
C PRO A 211 15.51 17.56 0.10
N ALA A 212 15.81 17.30 1.38
CA ALA A 212 15.17 18.00 2.50
C ALA A 212 15.49 19.50 2.55
N LYS A 213 16.53 19.96 1.84
CA LYS A 213 16.94 21.36 1.76
C LYS A 213 16.69 21.99 0.39
N GLY A 214 16.62 21.18 -0.66
CA GLY A 214 16.56 21.66 -2.04
C GLY A 214 17.82 22.45 -2.44
N ASP A 215 17.63 23.41 -3.34
CA ASP A 215 18.62 24.41 -3.72
C ASP A 215 17.93 25.78 -3.95
N PRO A 216 17.54 26.48 -2.87
CA PRO A 216 16.74 27.70 -2.96
C PRO A 216 17.42 28.85 -3.70
N LYS A 217 18.75 28.78 -3.90
CA LYS A 217 19.50 29.78 -4.67
C LYS A 217 19.32 29.63 -6.17
N HIS A 218 18.81 28.50 -6.62
CA HIS A 218 18.53 28.17 -8.01
C HIS A 218 17.07 27.72 -8.18
N ASP A 219 16.18 28.28 -7.36
CA ASP A 219 14.72 28.04 -7.41
C ASP A 219 14.29 26.57 -7.28
N ILE A 220 15.06 25.78 -6.53
CA ILE A 220 14.70 24.40 -6.17
C ILE A 220 14.22 24.38 -4.72
N PRO A 221 12.90 24.18 -4.46
CA PRO A 221 12.36 24.13 -3.12
C PRO A 221 12.90 22.98 -2.27
N ALA A 222 12.82 23.13 -0.95
CA ALA A 222 12.99 22.01 -0.03
C ALA A 222 11.91 20.95 -0.30
N GLY A 223 12.29 19.68 -0.26
CA GLY A 223 11.46 18.53 -0.61
C GLY A 223 11.58 18.08 -2.07
N THR A 224 12.19 18.86 -2.96
CA THR A 224 12.39 18.44 -4.36
C THR A 224 13.32 17.24 -4.44
N ARG A 225 12.85 16.14 -5.02
CA ARG A 225 13.67 14.93 -5.21
C ARG A 225 14.79 15.20 -6.22
N PHE A 226 15.87 14.44 -6.14
CA PHE A 226 16.99 14.63 -7.08
C PHE A 226 16.59 14.30 -8.52
N GLU A 227 15.68 13.34 -8.69
CA GLU A 227 15.11 12.93 -9.97
C GLU A 227 14.23 14.03 -10.58
N ASP A 228 13.58 14.82 -9.74
CA ASP A 228 12.66 15.91 -10.11
C ASP A 228 13.39 17.23 -10.40
N LEU A 229 14.71 17.27 -10.26
CA LEU A 229 15.49 18.45 -10.62
C LEU A 229 15.34 18.75 -12.12
N PRO A 230 15.16 20.03 -12.51
CA PRO A 230 15.10 20.42 -13.92
C PRO A 230 16.27 19.87 -14.75
N ASP A 231 16.02 19.53 -16.02
CA ASP A 231 17.04 18.99 -16.93
C ASP A 231 18.23 19.93 -17.16
N ASP A 232 18.01 21.23 -17.00
CA ASP A 232 19.01 22.28 -17.10
C ASP A 232 19.70 22.58 -15.76
N TRP A 233 19.23 22.04 -14.64
CA TRP A 233 19.90 22.18 -13.35
C TRP A 233 21.31 21.60 -13.39
N ARG A 234 22.25 22.28 -12.74
CA ARG A 234 23.67 21.90 -12.69
C ARG A 234 24.17 22.03 -11.27
N CYS A 235 25.18 21.22 -10.93
CA CYS A 235 25.90 21.32 -9.67
C CYS A 235 26.27 22.80 -9.37
N PRO A 236 25.80 23.38 -8.26
CA PRO A 236 26.07 24.77 -7.90
C PRO A 236 27.56 25.09 -7.84
N ARG A 237 28.38 24.11 -7.47
CA ARG A 237 29.82 24.26 -7.28
C ARG A 237 30.64 24.11 -8.57
N CYS A 238 30.36 23.11 -9.41
CA CYS A 238 31.22 22.76 -10.54
C CYS A 238 30.52 22.73 -11.90
N LYS A 239 29.22 23.07 -11.92
CA LYS A 239 28.37 23.13 -13.12
C LYS A 239 28.24 21.82 -13.91
N ARG A 240 28.71 20.69 -13.35
CA ARG A 240 28.44 19.35 -13.90
C ARG A 240 26.94 19.07 -13.86
N LYS A 241 26.49 18.30 -14.84
CA LYS A 241 25.13 17.80 -14.92
C LYS A 241 24.82 16.80 -13.80
N ARG A 242 23.53 16.61 -13.53
CA ARG A 242 23.02 15.70 -12.51
C ARG A 242 23.47 14.25 -12.71
N GLU A 243 23.68 13.80 -13.95
CA GLU A 243 24.17 12.43 -14.26
C GLU A 243 25.59 12.13 -13.73
N LYS A 244 26.29 13.14 -13.18
CA LYS A 244 27.60 12.96 -12.54
C LYS A 244 27.50 12.81 -11.03
N PHE A 245 26.32 12.92 -10.43
CA PHE A 245 26.15 12.72 -9.00
C PHE A 245 25.94 11.24 -8.70
N GLU A 246 26.37 10.84 -7.50
CA GLU A 246 26.17 9.50 -6.96
C GLU A 246 25.33 9.62 -5.68
N ALA A 247 24.40 8.70 -5.47
CA ALA A 247 23.66 8.60 -4.21
C ALA A 247 24.64 8.29 -3.06
N LEU A 248 24.39 8.88 -1.89
CA LEU A 248 25.15 8.66 -0.65
C LEU A 248 24.45 7.67 0.28
#